data_AF-A0A9D7S645-F1
#
_entry.id   AF-A0A9D7S645-F1
#
_cell.length_a   1.000
_cell.length_b   1.000
_cell.length_c   1.000
_cell.angle_alpha   90.00
_cell.angle_beta   90.00
_cell.angle_gamma   90.00
#
_symmetry.space_group_name_H-M   'P 1'
#
loop_
_entity.id
_entity.type
_entity.pdbx_description
1 polymer ?
#
loop_
_entity_poly.entity_id
_entity_poly.type
_entity_poly.pdbx_seq_one_letter_code
_entity_poly.pdbx_strand_id
1 'polypeptide(L)'
;MIKNLWFNEFLWWLISLIMAICILYPIIYNNLTYEFLWPNFLFILGSITFTRWLFFWHQTPYAWYQLIKIAIIFIMIPTVFVCINYFSEFKNFIDEIGLQEIVSNLKSEDQAAMSLYIRNEMILFSISCIISGICVPFKLIWNIWKQYNLGQV
;
A
#
# COMPACT_ATOMS: atom_id res chain seq x y z
N MET A 1 19.61 12.12 -19.07
CA MET A 1 18.99 10.81 -18.78
C MET A 1 18.47 10.70 -17.34
N ILE A 2 19.22 11.17 -16.31
CA ILE A 2 18.81 11.14 -14.88
C ILE A 2 17.56 11.98 -14.56
N LYS A 3 17.34 13.12 -15.24
CA LYS A 3 16.18 14.01 -15.03
C LYS A 3 14.82 13.30 -15.24
N ASN A 4 14.76 12.34 -16.16
CA ASN A 4 13.51 11.63 -16.47
C ASN A 4 13.13 10.63 -15.36
N LEU A 5 14.11 10.08 -14.63
CA LEU A 5 13.85 9.09 -13.58
C LEU A 5 13.24 9.73 -12.33
N TRP A 6 13.72 10.92 -11.93
CA TRP A 6 13.13 11.67 -10.82
C TRP A 6 11.72 12.18 -11.13
N PHE A 7 11.48 12.61 -12.37
CA PHE A 7 10.14 13.00 -12.82
C PHE A 7 9.18 11.79 -12.79
N ASN A 8 9.63 10.63 -13.27
CA ASN A 8 8.83 9.40 -13.20
C ASN A 8 8.52 9.00 -11.76
N GLU A 9 9.50 9.11 -10.86
CA GLU A 9 9.31 8.83 -9.44
C GLU A 9 8.23 9.75 -8.86
N PHE A 10 8.36 11.06 -9.06
CA PHE A 10 7.38 12.04 -8.59
C PHE A 10 5.98 11.79 -9.17
N LEU A 11 5.89 11.50 -10.47
CA LEU A 11 4.64 11.19 -11.14
C LEU A 11 3.97 9.95 -10.54
N TRP A 12 4.75 8.91 -10.23
CA TRP A 12 4.24 7.71 -9.58
C TRP A 12 3.71 7.99 -8.17
N TRP A 13 4.43 8.77 -7.36
CA TRP A 13 3.94 9.18 -6.04
C TRP A 13 2.64 9.99 -6.13
N LEU A 14 2.55 10.90 -7.12
CA LEU A 14 1.35 11.69 -7.35
C LEU A 14 0.17 10.82 -7.80
N ILE A 15 0.39 9.86 -8.69
CA ILE A 15 -0.66 8.89 -9.11
C ILE A 15 -1.12 8.06 -7.90
N SER A 16 -0.20 7.53 -7.09
CA SER A 16 -0.55 6.78 -5.88
C SER A 16 -1.39 7.60 -4.92
N LEU A 17 -1.03 8.88 -4.71
CA LEU A 17 -1.77 9.79 -3.84
C LEU A 17 -3.18 10.06 -4.37
N ILE A 18 -3.32 10.36 -5.66
CA ILE A 18 -4.61 10.59 -6.28
C ILE A 18 -5.48 9.33 -6.19
N MET A 19 -4.92 8.16 -6.49
CA MET A 19 -5.63 6.89 -6.39
C MET A 19 -6.12 6.64 -4.96
N ALA A 20 -5.27 6.85 -3.95
CA ALA A 20 -5.66 6.69 -2.55
C ALA A 20 -6.81 7.62 -2.15
N ILE A 21 -6.76 8.89 -2.57
CA ILE A 21 -7.84 9.85 -2.33
C ILE A 21 -9.12 9.42 -3.05
N CYS A 22 -9.03 9.02 -4.33
CA CYS A 22 -10.20 8.59 -5.10
C CYS A 22 -10.88 7.35 -4.51
N ILE A 23 -10.10 6.39 -4.01
CA ILE A 23 -10.60 5.16 -3.40
C ILE A 23 -11.25 5.45 -2.04
N LEU A 24 -10.67 6.35 -1.24
CA LEU A 24 -11.25 6.74 0.06
C LEU A 24 -12.36 7.77 -0.06
N TYR A 25 -12.51 8.43 -1.21
CA TYR A 25 -13.48 9.49 -1.42
C TYR A 25 -14.92 9.11 -1.02
N PRO A 26 -15.45 7.91 -1.37
CA PRO A 26 -16.79 7.51 -0.94
C PRO A 26 -16.94 7.43 0.58
N ILE A 27 -15.90 7.07 1.31
CA ILE A 27 -15.92 6.96 2.78
C ILE A 27 -15.94 8.36 3.41
N ILE A 28 -15.11 9.28 2.89
CA ILE A 28 -14.99 10.65 3.39
C ILE A 28 -16.25 11.46 3.06
N TYR A 29 -16.76 11.33 1.83
CA TYR A 29 -17.94 12.06 1.36
C TYR A 29 -19.19 11.76 2.21
N ASN A 30 -19.32 10.53 2.68
CA ASN A 30 -20.45 10.10 3.51
C ASN A 30 -20.27 10.39 5.01
N ASN A 31 -19.21 11.12 5.40
CA ASN A 31 -18.90 11.49 6.79
C ASN A 31 -18.99 10.31 7.77
N LEU A 32 -18.49 9.14 7.34
CA LEU A 32 -18.49 7.94 8.17
C LEU A 32 -17.44 8.08 9.28
N THR A 33 -17.80 7.70 10.51
CA THR A 33 -16.84 7.62 11.63
C THR A 33 -15.98 6.37 11.46
N TYR A 34 -14.96 6.47 10.60
CA TYR A 34 -14.10 5.36 10.21
C TYR A 34 -12.73 5.47 10.90
N GLU A 35 -12.54 4.73 11.99
CA GLU A 35 -11.29 4.73 12.78
C GLU A 35 -10.08 4.24 11.98
N PHE A 36 -10.30 3.42 10.95
CA PHE A 36 -9.27 2.83 10.12
C PHE A 36 -8.93 3.66 8.87
N LEU A 37 -9.39 4.92 8.78
CA LEU A 37 -9.13 5.77 7.61
C LEU A 37 -7.64 5.91 7.32
N TRP A 38 -6.84 6.14 8.38
CA TRP A 38 -5.41 6.33 8.25
C TRP A 38 -4.66 5.02 7.89
N PRO A 39 -4.88 3.89 8.58
CA PRO A 39 -4.36 2.60 8.12
C PRO A 39 -4.72 2.29 6.67
N ASN A 40 -5.98 2.48 6.27
CA ASN A 40 -6.45 2.17 4.93
C ASN A 40 -5.73 3.01 3.85
N PHE A 41 -5.57 4.31 4.10
CA PHE A 41 -4.77 5.19 3.25
C PHE A 41 -3.32 4.68 3.06
N LEU A 42 -2.68 4.25 4.15
CA LEU A 42 -1.32 3.69 4.11
C LEU A 42 -1.26 2.37 3.35
N PHE A 43 -2.29 1.52 3.45
CA PHE A 43 -2.34 0.28 2.68
C PHE A 43 -2.51 0.54 1.18
N ILE A 44 -3.34 1.49 0.77
CA ILE A 44 -3.48 1.85 -0.65
C ILE A 44 -2.15 2.39 -1.17
N LEU A 45 -1.56 3.38 -0.50
CA LEU A 45 -0.27 3.94 -0.90
C LEU A 45 0.85 2.89 -0.92
N GLY A 46 0.93 2.06 0.12
CA GLY A 46 1.92 1.00 0.26
C GLY A 46 1.78 -0.05 -0.83
N SER A 47 0.56 -0.53 -1.11
CA SER A 47 0.31 -1.53 -2.15
C SER A 47 0.76 -1.05 -3.54
N ILE A 48 0.45 0.20 -3.92
CA ILE A 48 0.85 0.76 -5.21
C ILE A 48 2.37 0.94 -5.25
N THR A 49 2.96 1.47 -4.18
CA THR A 49 4.39 1.77 -4.10
C THR A 49 5.25 0.50 -4.13
N PHE A 50 4.90 -0.50 -3.31
CA PHE A 50 5.62 -1.77 -3.24
C PHE A 50 5.45 -2.58 -4.52
N THR A 51 4.24 -2.62 -5.10
CA THR A 51 4.01 -3.24 -6.41
C THR A 51 4.85 -2.57 -7.50
N ARG A 52 4.94 -1.24 -7.49
CA ARG A 52 5.83 -0.52 -8.41
C ARG A 52 7.29 -0.90 -8.21
N TRP A 53 7.77 -1.01 -6.97
CA TRP A 53 9.13 -1.50 -6.70
C TRP A 53 9.32 -2.94 -7.20
N LEU A 54 8.29 -3.79 -7.10
CA LEU A 54 8.30 -5.17 -7.59
C LEU A 54 8.38 -5.31 -9.11
N PHE A 55 7.90 -4.36 -9.89
CA PHE A 55 7.98 -4.46 -11.36
C PHE A 55 8.98 -3.47 -11.95
N PHE A 56 8.95 -2.22 -11.51
CA PHE A 56 9.62 -1.10 -12.16
C PHE A 56 10.84 -0.56 -11.38
N TRP A 57 11.50 -1.40 -10.58
CA TRP A 57 12.70 -1.00 -9.82
C TRP A 57 13.77 -0.31 -10.69
N HIS A 58 14.02 -0.79 -11.91
CA HIS A 58 15.05 -0.21 -12.79
C HIS A 58 14.73 1.22 -13.24
N GLN A 59 13.48 1.66 -13.10
CA GLN A 59 13.05 3.02 -13.42
C GLN A 59 13.21 3.98 -12.23
N THR A 60 13.65 3.49 -11.06
CA THR A 60 13.92 4.35 -9.90
C THR A 60 15.25 5.08 -10.08
N PRO A 61 15.36 6.35 -9.66
CA PRO A 61 16.62 7.10 -9.78
C PRO A 61 17.75 6.49 -8.94
N TYR A 62 17.40 5.71 -7.91
CA TYR A 62 18.32 5.06 -7.01
C TYR A 62 18.60 3.58 -7.32
N ALA A 63 18.21 3.10 -8.50
CA ALA A 63 18.30 1.70 -8.88
C ALA A 63 19.73 1.13 -8.79
N TRP A 64 20.76 1.95 -8.96
CA TRP A 64 22.17 1.53 -8.90
C TRP A 64 22.80 1.62 -7.50
N TYR A 65 22.19 2.30 -6.53
CA TYR A 65 22.76 2.48 -5.19
C TYR A 65 22.45 1.29 -4.29
N GLN A 66 23.46 0.44 -4.05
CA GLN A 66 23.31 -0.77 -3.23
C GLN A 66 22.92 -0.46 -1.78
N LEU A 67 23.45 0.60 -1.19
CA LEU A 67 23.11 1.01 0.19
C LEU A 67 21.62 1.30 0.35
N ILE A 68 20.98 1.90 -0.66
CA ILE A 68 19.54 2.19 -0.63
C ILE A 68 18.73 0.89 -0.71
N LYS A 69 19.15 -0.08 -1.52
CA LYS A 69 18.50 -1.41 -1.58
C LYS A 69 18.56 -2.11 -0.23
N ILE A 70 19.73 -2.09 0.41
CA ILE A 70 19.94 -2.71 1.73
C ILE A 70 19.07 -2.00 2.78
N ALA A 71 19.07 -0.67 2.81
CA ALA A 71 18.22 0.09 3.73
C ALA A 71 16.74 -0.26 3.57
N ILE A 72 16.24 -0.34 2.33
CA ILE A 72 14.85 -0.71 2.07
C ILE A 72 14.56 -2.15 2.53
N ILE A 73 15.45 -3.11 2.26
CA ILE A 73 15.28 -4.50 2.75
C ILE A 73 15.05 -4.52 4.27
N PHE A 74 15.86 -3.78 5.03
CA PHE A 74 15.71 -3.73 6.49
C PHE A 74 14.46 -2.98 6.93
N ILE A 75 14.06 -1.90 6.26
CA ILE A 75 12.85 -1.12 6.57
C ILE A 75 11.58 -1.90 6.25
N MET A 76 11.60 -2.78 5.25
CA MET A 76 10.42 -3.57 4.87
C MET A 76 10.02 -4.57 5.96
N ILE A 77 10.95 -5.08 6.76
CA ILE A 77 10.66 -6.02 7.85
C ILE A 77 9.68 -5.42 8.89
N PRO A 78 10.00 -4.30 9.58
CA PRO A 78 9.07 -3.67 10.50
C PRO A 78 7.82 -3.14 9.80
N THR A 79 7.94 -2.68 8.55
CA THR A 79 6.78 -2.17 7.79
C THR A 79 5.73 -3.25 7.55
N VAL A 80 6.14 -4.44 7.13
CA VAL A 80 5.24 -5.60 6.95
C VAL A 80 4.62 -6.01 8.28
N PHE A 81 5.40 -6.03 9.37
CA PHE A 81 4.89 -6.35 10.70
C PHE A 81 3.78 -5.39 11.15
N VAL A 82 4.00 -4.07 10.97
CA VAL A 82 3.00 -3.04 11.25
C VAL A 82 1.76 -3.23 10.37
N CYS A 83 1.93 -3.54 9.09
CA CYS A 83 0.82 -3.82 8.17
C CYS A 83 -0.02 -5.03 8.63
N ILE A 84 0.64 -6.10 9.08
CA ILE A 84 -0.05 -7.29 9.60
C ILE A 84 -0.85 -6.95 10.87
N ASN A 85 -0.28 -6.16 11.78
CA ASN A 85 -0.95 -5.76 13.01
C ASN A 85 -2.21 -4.94 12.72
N TYR A 86 -2.12 -3.88 11.92
CA TYR A 86 -3.30 -3.08 11.56
C TYR A 86 -4.37 -3.88 10.82
N PHE A 87 -3.97 -4.82 9.97
CA PHE A 87 -4.92 -5.71 9.31
C PHE A 87 -5.62 -6.64 10.32
N SER A 88 -4.89 -7.12 11.33
CA SER A 88 -5.48 -7.92 12.41
C SER A 88 -6.44 -7.11 13.27
N GLU A 89 -6.09 -5.87 13.61
CA GLU A 89 -6.98 -4.95 14.34
C GLU A 89 -8.29 -4.71 13.58
N PHE A 90 -8.20 -4.46 12.27
CA PHE A 90 -9.39 -4.30 11.43
C PHE A 90 -10.26 -5.55 11.40
N LYS A 91 -9.66 -6.75 11.31
CA LYS A 91 -10.42 -8.00 11.37
C LYS A 91 -11.15 -8.16 12.71
N ASN A 92 -10.45 -7.92 13.82
CA ASN A 92 -11.05 -8.00 15.15
C ASN A 92 -12.22 -7.02 15.28
N PHE A 93 -12.07 -5.80 14.77
CA PHE A 93 -13.16 -4.82 14.74
C PHE A 93 -14.39 -5.33 13.97
N ILE A 94 -14.20 -5.92 12.78
CA ILE A 94 -15.31 -6.51 12.02
C ILE A 94 -15.99 -7.64 12.80
N ASP A 95 -15.21 -8.47 13.47
CA ASP A 95 -15.73 -9.65 14.17
C ASP A 95 -16.43 -9.29 15.50
N GLU A 96 -15.97 -8.25 16.20
CA GLU A 96 -16.50 -7.82 17.50
C GLU A 96 -17.65 -6.79 17.39
N ILE A 97 -17.47 -5.76 16.57
CA ILE A 97 -18.38 -4.61 16.47
C ILE A 97 -19.20 -4.69 15.18
N GLY A 98 -18.55 -5.09 14.09
CA GLY A 98 -19.17 -5.16 12.76
C GLY A 98 -19.19 -3.81 12.04
N LEU A 99 -19.20 -3.88 10.70
CA LEU A 99 -19.18 -2.69 9.84
C LEU A 99 -20.48 -1.89 9.86
N GLN A 100 -21.56 -2.46 10.40
CA GLN A 100 -22.87 -1.83 10.43
C GLN A 100 -22.89 -0.57 11.29
N GLU A 101 -22.07 -0.50 12.33
CA GLU A 101 -21.95 0.70 13.18
C GLU A 101 -21.32 1.87 12.42
N ILE A 102 -20.36 1.59 11.53
CA ILE A 102 -19.66 2.59 10.71
C ILE A 102 -20.61 3.26 9.70
N VAL A 103 -21.52 2.49 9.13
CA VAL A 103 -22.47 2.94 8.09
C VAL A 103 -23.83 3.35 8.63
N SER A 104 -23.99 3.39 9.96
CA SER A 104 -25.28 3.60 10.63
C SER A 104 -25.98 4.91 10.26
N ASN A 105 -25.22 5.92 9.83
CA ASN A 105 -25.71 7.22 9.37
C ASN A 105 -26.31 7.20 7.94
N LEU A 106 -26.09 6.13 7.17
CA LEU A 106 -26.64 5.94 5.82
C LEU A 106 -28.04 5.33 5.87
N LYS A 107 -28.81 5.51 4.79
CA LYS A 107 -30.09 4.81 4.59
C LYS A 107 -29.85 3.30 4.54
N SER A 108 -30.77 2.50 5.09
CA SER A 108 -30.62 1.04 5.18
C SER A 108 -30.30 0.35 3.85
N GLU A 109 -30.78 0.90 2.73
CA GLU A 109 -30.52 0.39 1.38
C GLU A 109 -29.04 0.52 0.97
N ASP A 110 -28.37 1.61 1.40
CA ASP A 110 -26.98 1.91 1.04
C ASP A 110 -25.96 1.31 2.04
N GLN A 111 -26.41 0.98 3.25
CA GLN A 111 -25.55 0.43 4.31
C GLN A 111 -24.86 -0.87 3.88
N ALA A 112 -25.60 -1.80 3.28
CA ALA A 112 -25.04 -3.09 2.87
C ALA A 112 -23.97 -2.92 1.77
N ALA A 113 -24.24 -2.05 0.79
CA ALA A 113 -23.31 -1.77 -0.29
C ALA A 113 -22.03 -1.08 0.22
N MET A 114 -22.18 -0.10 1.12
CA MET A 114 -21.03 0.62 1.69
C MET A 114 -20.19 -0.25 2.62
N SER A 115 -20.81 -1.08 3.47
CA SER A 115 -20.09 -2.03 4.32
C SER A 115 -19.28 -3.02 3.47
N LEU A 116 -19.88 -3.52 2.38
CA LEU A 116 -19.18 -4.42 1.46
C LEU A 116 -18.02 -3.71 0.74
N TYR A 117 -18.21 -2.46 0.34
CA TYR A 117 -17.17 -1.63 -0.27
C TYR A 117 -15.98 -1.48 0.67
N ILE A 118 -16.19 -0.97 1.89
CA ILE A 118 -15.14 -0.76 2.90
C ILE A 118 -14.39 -2.07 3.17
N ARG A 119 -15.12 -3.18 3.37
CA ARG A 119 -14.51 -4.48 3.62
C ARG A 119 -13.60 -4.92 2.47
N ASN A 120 -14.11 -4.88 1.25
CA ASN A 120 -13.39 -5.40 0.09
C ASN A 120 -12.18 -4.54 -0.24
N GLU A 121 -12.34 -3.22 -0.17
CA GLU A 121 -11.29 -2.25 -0.43
C GLU A 121 -10.14 -2.40 0.58
N MET A 122 -10.48 -2.40 1.87
CA MET A 122 -9.52 -2.60 2.96
C MET A 122 -8.77 -3.94 2.83
N ILE A 123 -9.48 -5.06 2.59
CA ILE A 123 -8.87 -6.39 2.41
C ILE A 123 -7.97 -6.44 1.16
N LEU A 124 -8.44 -5.90 0.03
CA LEU A 124 -7.69 -5.90 -1.22
C LEU A 124 -6.34 -5.17 -1.05
N PHE A 125 -6.36 -3.94 -0.53
CA PHE A 125 -5.17 -3.12 -0.42
C PHE A 125 -4.24 -3.59 0.69
N SER A 126 -4.77 -4.02 1.84
CA SER A 126 -3.94 -4.57 2.92
C SER A 126 -3.20 -5.83 2.50
N ILE A 127 -3.88 -6.81 1.91
CA ILE A 127 -3.25 -8.05 1.44
C ILE A 127 -2.23 -7.73 0.35
N SER A 128 -2.59 -6.87 -0.61
CA SER A 128 -1.68 -6.47 -1.69
C SER A 128 -0.43 -5.80 -1.12
N CYS A 129 -0.58 -4.90 -0.14
CA CYS A 129 0.52 -4.23 0.55
C CYS A 129 1.42 -5.22 1.30
N ILE A 130 0.85 -6.16 2.06
CA ILE A 130 1.60 -7.16 2.83
C ILE A 130 2.38 -8.09 1.88
N ILE A 131 1.71 -8.68 0.89
CA ILE A 131 2.35 -9.61 -0.06
C ILE A 131 3.45 -8.90 -0.83
N SER A 132 3.14 -7.73 -1.40
CA SER A 132 4.14 -6.99 -2.15
C SER A 132 5.31 -6.56 -1.25
N GLY A 133 5.02 -6.16 -0.02
CA GLY A 133 6.02 -5.79 0.96
C GLY A 133 6.96 -6.94 1.35
N ILE A 134 6.45 -8.18 1.43
CA ILE A 134 7.26 -9.37 1.65
C ILE A 134 8.13 -9.66 0.42
N CYS A 135 7.58 -9.52 -0.80
CA CYS A 135 8.30 -9.82 -2.03
C CYS A 135 9.41 -8.80 -2.38
N VAL A 136 9.26 -7.52 -2.00
CA VAL A 136 10.23 -6.45 -2.33
C VAL A 136 11.65 -6.81 -1.87
N PRO A 137 11.89 -7.20 -0.60
CA PRO A 137 13.21 -7.61 -0.13
C PRO A 137 13.86 -8.70 -0.99
N PHE A 138 13.12 -9.78 -1.31
CA PHE A 138 13.65 -10.86 -2.13
C PHE A 138 14.05 -10.38 -3.52
N LYS A 139 13.22 -9.53 -4.14
CA LYS A 139 13.55 -8.91 -5.42
C LYS A 139 14.81 -8.05 -5.33
N LEU A 140 14.97 -7.26 -4.27
CA LEU A 140 16.12 -6.39 -4.08
C LEU A 140 17.41 -7.17 -3.85
N ILE A 141 17.35 -8.28 -3.09
CA ILE A 141 18.48 -9.20 -2.91
C ILE A 141 18.93 -9.76 -4.26
N TRP A 142 17.98 -10.25 -5.06
CA TRP A 142 18.26 -10.71 -6.43
C TRP A 142 18.89 -9.61 -7.30
N ASN A 143 18.38 -8.38 -7.17
CA ASN A 143 18.89 -7.25 -7.92
C ASN A 143 20.34 -6.87 -7.53
N ILE A 144 20.68 -6.93 -6.24
CA ILE A 144 22.06 -6.71 -5.76
C ILE A 144 23.00 -7.76 -6.37
N TRP A 145 22.58 -9.03 -6.37
CA TRP A 145 23.34 -10.12 -6.97
C TRP A 145 23.55 -9.93 -8.48
N LYS A 146 22.49 -9.57 -9.22
CA LYS A 146 22.54 -9.28 -10.66
C LYS A 146 23.49 -8.11 -10.95
N GLN A 147 23.45 -7.05 -10.14
CA GLN A 147 24.31 -5.89 -10.31
C GLN A 147 25.79 -6.25 -10.09
N TYR A 148 26.10 -7.10 -9.10
CA TYR A 148 27.48 -7.50 -8.81
C TYR A 148 28.05 -8.45 -9.87
N ASN A 149 27.26 -9.43 -10.34
CA ASN A 149 27.75 -10.48 -11.24
C ASN A 149 27.60 -10.14 -12.73
N LEU A 150 26.56 -9.40 -13.11
CA LEU A 150 26.20 -9.15 -14.50
C LEU A 150 26.34 -7.67 -14.89
N GLY A 151 26.63 -6.77 -13.95
CA GLY A 151 26.70 -5.33 -14.20
C GLY A 151 25.36 -4.74 -14.64
N GLN A 152 24.25 -5.40 -14.32
CA GLN A 152 22.90 -5.02 -14.73
C GLN A 152 22.02 -4.82 -13.50
N VAL A 153 21.19 -3.77 -13.55
CA VAL A 153 20.09 -3.61 -12.58
C VAL A 153 18.91 -4.42 -13.03
#